data_AF-A0A655ZR97-F1
#
_entry.id   AF-A0A655ZR97-F1
#
_cell.length_a   1.000
_cell.length_b   1.000
_cell.length_c   1.000
_cell.angle_alpha   90.00
_cell.angle_beta   90.00
_cell.angle_gamma   90.00
#
_symmetry.space_group_name_H-M   'P 1'
#
loop_
_entity.id
_entity.type
_entity.pdbx_description
1 polymer ?
#
loop_
_entity_poly.entity_id
_entity_poly.type
_entity_poly.pdbx_seq_one_letter_code
_entity_poly.pdbx_strand_id
1 'polypeptide(L)' 'MGPTEFKMLHFFMTHQEGVYSREQLLNNVWGTNVYVEDRTVDVHIRRLRKALEDAGHDKLIQTVRGAGYRFSTKA' A
#
# COMPACT_ATOMS: atom_id res chain seq x y z
N MET A 1 9.70 6.35 8.10
CA MET A 1 8.83 6.12 6.92
C MET A 1 9.35 6.98 5.77
N GLY A 2 9.51 6.44 4.56
CA GLY A 2 9.98 7.21 3.40
C GLY A 2 8.85 7.95 2.68
N PRO A 3 9.17 8.86 1.73
CA PRO A 3 8.16 9.65 1.02
C PRO A 3 7.12 8.81 0.29
N THR A 4 7.55 7.69 -0.29
CA THR A 4 6.68 6.77 -1.03
C THR A 4 5.76 6.00 -0.10
N GLU A 5 6.28 5.46 1.02
CA GLU A 5 5.43 4.78 2.01
C GLU A 5 4.40 5.75 2.60
N PHE A 6 4.76 7.01 2.80
CA PHE A 6 3.82 8.04 3.25
C PHE A 6 2.71 8.30 2.22
N LYS A 7 3.05 8.48 0.93
CA LYS A 7 2.05 8.62 -0.14
C LYS A 7 1.13 7.40 -0.24
N MET A 8 1.70 6.21 -0.11
CA MET A 8 0.96 4.95 -0.13
C MET A 8 0.00 4.86 1.06
N LEU A 9 0.46 5.21 2.26
CA LEU A 9 -0.40 5.28 3.46
C LEU A 9 -1.53 6.28 3.28
N HIS A 10 -1.22 7.49 2.80
CA HIS A 10 -2.23 8.52 2.52
C HIS A 10 -3.29 8.00 1.54
N PHE A 11 -2.86 7.40 0.41
CA PHE A 11 -3.78 6.80 -0.56
C PHE A 11 -4.70 5.76 0.09
N PHE A 12 -4.16 4.86 0.91
CA PHE A 12 -4.93 3.85 1.61
C PHE A 12 -5.94 4.44 2.60
N MET A 13 -5.54 5.46 3.37
CA MET A 13 -6.40 6.09 4.37
C MET A 13 -7.56 6.88 3.74
N THR A 14 -7.38 7.44 2.53
CA THR A 14 -8.45 8.09 1.77
C THR A 14 -9.33 7.12 1.00
N HIS A 15 -8.92 5.85 0.88
CA HIS A 15 -9.60 4.81 0.11
C HIS A 15 -9.77 3.51 0.93
N GLN A 16 -10.42 3.65 2.08
CA GLN A 16 -10.62 2.52 2.99
C GLN A 16 -11.54 1.46 2.36
N GLU A 17 -11.37 0.21 2.79
CA GLU A 17 -12.11 -0.98 2.35
C GLU A 17 -11.89 -1.39 0.87
N GLY A 18 -11.38 -0.50 0.02
CA GLY A 18 -11.07 -0.77 -1.38
C GLY A 18 -9.90 -1.74 -1.56
N VAL A 19 -10.04 -2.66 -2.53
CA VAL A 19 -8.96 -3.57 -2.93
C VAL A 19 -8.29 -3.01 -4.18
N TYR A 20 -6.98 -2.77 -4.09
CA TYR A 20 -6.19 -2.16 -5.16
C TYR A 20 -5.08 -3.10 -5.63
N SER A 21 -5.05 -3.36 -6.94
CA SER A 21 -3.98 -4.13 -7.58
C SER A 21 -2.64 -3.40 -7.51
N ARG A 22 -1.55 -4.11 -7.82
CA ARG A 22 -0.21 -3.51 -7.87
C ARG A 22 -0.15 -2.38 -8.88
N GLU A 23 -0.66 -2.63 -10.08
CA GLU A 23 -0.77 -1.63 -11.15
C GLU A 23 -1.57 -0.40 -10.70
N GLN A 24 -2.70 -0.60 -10.04
CA GLN A 24 -3.50 0.52 -9.51
C GLN A 24 -2.73 1.32 -8.46
N LEU A 25 -2.06 0.66 -7.52
CA LEU A 25 -1.24 1.35 -6.51
C LEU A 25 -0.06 2.09 -7.15
N LEU A 26 0.57 1.49 -8.16
CA LEU A 26 1.67 2.09 -8.89
C LEU A 26 1.21 3.38 -9.58
N ASN A 27 0.12 3.31 -10.34
CA ASN A 27 -0.46 4.45 -11.04
C ASN A 27 -0.90 5.58 -10.08
N ASN A 28 -1.47 5.24 -8.92
CA ASN A 28 -1.97 6.25 -7.97
C ASN A 28 -0.88 6.87 -7.08
N VAL A 29 0.19 6.14 -6.75
CA VAL A 29 1.24 6.61 -5.82
C VAL A 29 2.44 7.21 -6.54
N TRP A 30 2.80 6.68 -7.71
CA TRP A 30 3.93 7.15 -8.52
C TRP A 30 3.52 7.99 -9.74
N GLY A 31 2.29 7.81 -10.23
CA GLY A 31 1.81 8.44 -11.47
C GLY A 31 2.00 7.54 -12.69
N THR A 32 1.32 7.89 -13.79
CA THR A 32 1.22 7.09 -15.02
C THR A 32 2.48 7.05 -15.89
N ASN A 33 3.54 7.79 -15.55
CA ASN A 33 4.73 7.94 -16.39
C ASN A 33 6.03 7.49 -15.71
N VAL A 34 5.93 6.55 -14.77
CA VAL A 34 7.10 5.98 -14.08
C VAL A 34 7.25 4.52 -14.49
N TYR A 35 8.38 4.19 -15.12
CA TYR A 35 8.80 2.81 -15.36
C TYR A 35 9.24 2.20 -14.02
N VAL A 36 8.27 1.76 -13.23
CA VAL A 36 8.50 1.00 -12.00
C VAL A 36 7.92 -0.39 -12.22
N GLU A 37 8.63 -1.42 -11.77
CA GLU A 37 8.09 -2.78 -11.79
C GLU A 37 7.08 -2.98 -10.66
N ASP A 38 6.04 -3.78 -10.91
CA ASP A 38 5.03 -4.19 -9.92
C ASP A 38 5.62 -4.70 -8.59
N ARG A 39 6.79 -5.36 -8.66
CA ARG A 39 7.52 -5.87 -7.48
C ARG A 39 7.97 -4.76 -6.52
N THR A 40 8.09 -3.53 -7.00
CA THR A 40 8.40 -2.35 -6.18
C THR A 40 7.27 -2.05 -5.21
N VAL A 41 6.01 -2.26 -5.62
CA VAL A 41 4.85 -2.09 -4.74
C VAL A 41 4.97 -3.01 -3.52
N ASP A 42 5.34 -4.28 -3.73
CA ASP A 42 5.50 -5.26 -2.65
C ASP A 42 6.56 -4.80 -1.63
N VAL A 43 7.68 -4.23 -2.11
CA VAL A 43 8.75 -3.70 -1.25
C VAL A 43 8.24 -2.53 -0.40
N HIS A 44 7.53 -1.59 -0.99
CA HIS A 44 6.97 -0.46 -0.26
C HIS A 44 5.84 -0.86 0.70
N ILE A 45 5.00 -1.84 0.35
CA ILE A 45 4.02 -2.41 1.28
C ILE A 45 4.72 -3.03 2.49
N ARG A 46 5.80 -3.79 2.27
CA ARG A 46 6.57 -4.39 3.38
C ARG A 46 7.18 -3.32 4.29
N ARG A 47 7.78 -2.28 3.70
CA ARG A 47 8.36 -1.15 4.45
C ARG A 47 7.31 -0.35 5.19
N LEU A 48 6.15 -0.12 4.57
CA LEU A 48 5.02 0.57 5.18
C LEU A 48 4.50 -0.21 6.39
N ARG A 49 4.23 -1.52 6.25
CA ARG A 49 3.83 -2.37 7.39
C ARG A 49 4.86 -2.32 8.51
N LYS A 50 6.15 -2.42 8.18
CA LYS A 50 7.23 -2.34 9.17
C LYS A 50 7.24 -1.00 9.91
N ALA A 51 6.98 0.11 9.21
CA ALA A 51 6.90 1.43 9.83
C ALA A 51 5.66 1.63 10.72
N LEU A 52 4.57 0.86 10.48
CA LEU A 52 3.35 0.89 11.28
C LEU A 52 3.37 -0.11 12.45
N GLU A 53 4.31 -1.05 12.45
CA GLU A 53 4.43 -2.12 13.44
C GLU A 53 4.66 -1.57 14.86
N ASP A 54 5.50 -0.54 15.00
CA ASP A 54 5.81 0.07 16.31
C ASP A 54 4.56 0.67 16.99
N ALA A 55 3.54 1.04 16.20
CA ALA A 55 2.25 1.53 16.68
C ALA A 55 1.15 0.44 16.72
N GLY A 56 1.46 -0.81 16.36
CA GLY A 56 0.49 -1.90 16.29
C GLY A 56 -0.54 -1.76 15.16
N HIS A 57 -0.18 -1.07 14.07
CA HIS A 57 -1.07 -0.75 12.95
C HIS A 57 -0.69 -1.45 11.64
N ASP A 58 0.29 -2.33 11.66
CA ASP A 58 0.76 -3.10 10.50
C ASP A 58 -0.34 -3.94 9.84
N LYS A 59 -1.28 -4.44 10.64
CA LYS A 59 -2.41 -5.27 10.19
C LYS A 59 -3.50 -4.49 9.43
N LEU A 60 -3.48 -3.16 9.47
CA LEU A 60 -4.44 -2.34 8.73
C LEU A 60 -4.23 -2.46 7.22
N ILE A 61 -2.98 -2.69 6.78
CA ILE A 61 -2.65 -2.95 5.38
C ILE A 61 -2.72 -4.45 5.15
N GLN A 62 -3.72 -4.92 4.41
CA GLN A 62 -4.05 -6.33 4.23
C GLN A 62 -3.72 -6.80 2.83
N THR A 63 -3.32 -8.06 2.70
CA THR A 63 -3.12 -8.71 1.41
C THR A 63 -4.39 -9.47 1.02
N VAL A 64 -5.01 -9.08 -0.09
CA VAL A 64 -6.13 -9.81 -0.70
C VAL A 64 -5.55 -10.70 -1.80
N ARG A 65 -5.41 -12.00 -1.52
CA ARG A 65 -4.73 -12.95 -2.40
C ARG A 65 -5.35 -12.95 -3.80
N GLY A 66 -4.51 -12.77 -4.83
CA GLY A 66 -4.94 -12.73 -6.23
C GLY A 66 -5.53 -11.39 -6.69
N ALA A 67 -5.80 -10.45 -5.79
CA ALA A 67 -6.41 -9.16 -6.13
C ALA A 67 -5.48 -7.97 -5.85
N GLY A 68 -4.84 -7.92 -4.67
CA GLY A 68 -3.96 -6.80 -4.31
C GLY A 68 -3.95 -6.50 -2.83
N TYR A 69 -4.06 -5.22 -2.47
CA TYR A 69 -3.96 -4.73 -1.11
C TYR A 69 -5.17 -3.88 -0.71
N ARG A 70 -5.50 -3.92 0.58
CA ARG A 70 -6.63 -3.19 1.17
C ARG A 70 -6.20 -2.51 2.46
N PHE A 71 -6.77 -1.35 2.75
CA PHE A 71 -6.72 -0.76 4.08
C PHE A 71 -8.04 -1.00 4.81
N SER A 72 -8.02 -1.71 5.93
CA SER A 72 -9.23 -2.02 6.70
C SER A 72 -8.93 -2.23 8.17
N THR A 73 -9.89 -1.85 9.02
CA THR A 73 -9.91 -2.20 10.45
C THR A 73 -10.53 -3.57 10.71
N LYS A 74 -11.18 -4.17 9.72
CA LYS A 74 -11.82 -5.49 9.80
C LYS A 74 -10.85 -6.57 9.33
N ALA A 75 -10.79 -7.70 10.03
CA ALA A 75 -10.00 -8.86 9.61
C ALA A 75 -10.49 -9.45 8.27
#